data_AF-A0A2V9P1H3-F1
#
_entry.id   AF-A0A2V9P1H3-F1
#
_cell.length_a   1.000
_cell.length_b   1.000
_cell.length_c   1.000
_cell.angle_alpha   90.00
_cell.angle_beta   90.00
_cell.angle_gamma   90.00
#
_symmetry.space_group_name_H-M   'P 1'
#
loop_
_entity.id
_entity.type
_entity.pdbx_description
1 polymer ?
#
loop_
_entity_poly.entity_id
_entity_poly.type
_entity_poly.pdbx_seq_one_letter_code
_entity_poly.pdbx_strand_id
1 'polypeptide(L)'
;QKGTGRARVGSIRSPLWRHGGTVHGPQPHSHAYSFPRKKLLGALRSALAAKLADGKLIVVNAFSVAEPKTQAFREALDRLKVDKTALLVEVANHGNRNLDLSSRNLEGVELISSNEVHPFHLLRYDRAIFSQPAIEKLQLSLKNSASRRNHDAAEGEGKAQKKAARAPRTRGKKAAEVA
;
A
#
# COMPACT_ATOMS: atom_id res chain seq x y z
N GLN A 1 -6.03 -65.59 3.79
CA GLN A 1 -4.83 -65.20 2.99
C GLN A 1 -4.67 -66.03 1.71
N LYS A 2 -4.90 -67.35 1.75
CA LYS A 2 -5.03 -68.22 0.56
C LYS A 2 -6.40 -68.93 0.61
N GLY A 3 -6.86 -69.49 -0.52
CA GLY A 3 -8.03 -70.38 -0.60
C GLY A 3 -9.40 -69.72 -0.87
N THR A 4 -9.54 -68.40 -0.75
CA THR A 4 -10.84 -67.72 -0.90
C THR A 4 -11.15 -67.21 -2.31
N GLY A 5 -10.22 -67.32 -3.27
CA GLY A 5 -10.40 -66.84 -4.66
C GLY A 5 -10.51 -65.32 -4.83
N ARG A 6 -10.55 -64.55 -3.75
CA ARG A 6 -10.67 -63.07 -3.75
C ARG A 6 -9.31 -62.39 -3.68
N ALA A 7 -9.27 -61.10 -4.01
CA ALA A 7 -8.10 -60.25 -3.79
C ALA A 7 -7.63 -60.32 -2.33
N ARG A 8 -6.32 -60.40 -2.12
CA ARG A 8 -5.74 -60.51 -0.77
C ARG A 8 -5.83 -59.16 -0.07
N VAL A 9 -6.46 -59.14 1.10
CA VAL A 9 -6.66 -57.92 1.90
C VAL A 9 -6.04 -58.13 3.28
N GLY A 10 -5.24 -57.15 3.72
CA GLY A 10 -4.59 -57.17 5.03
C GLY A 10 -5.37 -56.42 6.13
N SER A 11 -6.11 -55.37 5.79
CA SER A 11 -6.91 -54.59 6.75
C SER A 11 -8.13 -53.98 6.07
N ILE A 12 -9.26 -53.97 6.78
CA ILE A 12 -10.50 -53.29 6.35
C ILE A 12 -10.37 -51.76 6.40
N ARG A 13 -9.35 -51.23 7.09
CA ARG A 13 -9.04 -49.78 7.14
C ARG A 13 -8.08 -49.34 6.03
N SER A 14 -7.71 -50.25 5.12
CA SER A 14 -6.84 -49.91 3.98
C SER A 14 -7.52 -48.86 3.10
N PRO A 15 -6.76 -47.90 2.53
CA PRO A 15 -7.27 -46.88 1.60
C PRO A 15 -8.02 -47.45 0.39
N LEU A 16 -7.80 -48.73 0.06
CA LEU A 16 -8.51 -49.42 -1.03
C LEU A 16 -9.99 -49.69 -0.71
N TRP A 17 -10.36 -49.67 0.57
CA TRP A 17 -11.73 -49.91 1.02
C TRP A 17 -12.52 -48.61 1.16
N ARG A 18 -13.84 -48.71 0.96
CA ARG A 18 -14.78 -47.65 1.31
C ARG A 18 -14.66 -47.36 2.81
N HIS A 19 -14.44 -46.09 3.16
CA HIS A 19 -14.20 -45.61 4.53
C HIS A 19 -12.88 -46.11 5.15
N GLY A 20 -11.93 -46.55 4.32
CA GLY A 20 -10.53 -46.72 4.71
C GLY A 20 -9.82 -45.38 4.91
N GLY A 21 -8.56 -45.43 5.34
CA GLY A 21 -7.74 -44.23 5.55
C GLY A 21 -7.40 -43.48 4.25
N THR A 22 -7.09 -42.18 4.35
CA THR A 22 -6.66 -41.36 3.21
C THR A 22 -5.14 -41.45 3.04
N VAL A 23 -4.64 -41.83 1.85
CA VAL A 23 -3.19 -42.03 1.61
C VAL A 23 -2.39 -40.73 1.69
N HIS A 24 -2.88 -39.67 1.04
CA HIS A 24 -2.26 -38.34 1.03
C HIS A 24 -3.27 -37.30 1.52
N GLY A 25 -3.67 -37.44 2.78
CA GLY A 25 -4.53 -36.47 3.44
C GLY A 25 -3.80 -35.15 3.76
N PRO A 26 -4.54 -34.06 3.99
CA PRO A 26 -3.94 -32.81 4.41
C PRO A 26 -3.27 -32.99 5.77
N GLN A 27 -2.01 -32.59 5.86
CA GLN A 27 -1.27 -32.53 7.11
C GLN A 27 -1.13 -31.06 7.56
N PRO A 28 -1.29 -30.76 8.86
CA PRO A 28 -1.03 -29.42 9.37
C PRO A 28 0.40 -29.02 9.06
N HIS A 29 0.57 -27.96 8.27
CA HIS A 29 1.87 -27.38 7.97
C HIS A 29 1.74 -25.86 7.82
N SER A 30 2.85 -25.15 8.02
CA SER A 30 2.89 -23.70 7.87
C SER A 30 3.13 -23.32 6.41
N HIS A 31 2.35 -22.35 5.92
CA HIS A 31 2.56 -21.71 4.61
C HIS A 31 3.32 -20.38 4.71
N ALA A 32 3.90 -20.06 5.87
CA ALA A 32 4.62 -18.81 6.07
C ALA A 32 5.93 -18.79 5.26
N TYR A 33 6.17 -17.70 4.55
CA TYR A 33 7.41 -17.46 3.80
C TYR A 33 7.90 -16.02 4.04
N SER A 34 9.21 -15.85 4.19
CA SER A 34 9.82 -14.53 4.39
C SER A 34 9.99 -13.80 3.06
N PHE A 35 9.22 -12.73 2.87
CA PHE A 35 9.27 -11.94 1.64
C PHE A 35 10.33 -10.82 1.71
N PRO A 36 11.18 -10.64 0.68
CA PRO A 36 12.21 -9.59 0.70
C PRO A 36 11.62 -8.17 0.82
N ARG A 37 12.07 -7.42 1.84
CA ARG A 37 11.60 -6.05 2.11
C ARG A 37 11.72 -5.11 0.90
N LYS A 38 12.79 -5.22 0.11
CA LYS A 38 12.99 -4.39 -1.10
C LYS A 38 11.90 -4.64 -2.15
N LYS A 39 11.48 -5.90 -2.33
CA LYS A 39 10.40 -6.25 -3.27
C LYS A 39 9.06 -5.70 -2.78
N LEU A 40 8.81 -5.77 -1.47
CA LEU A 40 7.59 -5.24 -0.84
C LEU A 40 7.47 -3.72 -1.06
N LEU A 41 8.54 -2.98 -0.80
CA LEU A 41 8.59 -1.54 -1.02
C LEU A 41 8.52 -1.19 -2.52
N GLY A 42 9.04 -2.04 -3.40
CA GLY A 42 8.86 -1.92 -4.85
C GLY A 42 7.39 -2.05 -5.26
N ALA A 43 6.71 -3.07 -4.76
CA ALA A 43 5.27 -3.28 -4.99
C ALA A 43 4.43 -2.12 -4.45
N LEU A 44 4.81 -1.54 -3.31
CA LEU A 44 4.11 -0.39 -2.74
C LEU A 44 4.17 0.83 -3.65
N ARG A 45 5.36 1.14 -4.20
CA ARG A 45 5.52 2.22 -5.18
C ARG A 45 4.68 1.97 -6.43
N SER A 46 4.69 0.73 -6.94
CA SER A 46 3.91 0.36 -8.13
C SER A 46 2.40 0.48 -7.88
N ALA A 47 1.92 0.05 -6.71
CA ALA A 47 0.50 0.15 -6.36
C ALA A 47 0.05 1.60 -6.20
N LEU A 48 0.86 2.46 -5.58
CA LEU A 48 0.58 3.90 -5.49
C LEU A 48 0.57 4.57 -6.87
N ALA A 49 1.54 4.24 -7.73
CA ALA A 49 1.60 4.76 -9.09
C ALA A 49 0.37 4.34 -9.90
N ALA A 50 -0.08 3.09 -9.78
CA ALA A 50 -1.30 2.61 -10.43
C ALA A 50 -2.55 3.37 -9.93
N LYS A 51 -2.70 3.55 -8.60
CA LYS A 51 -3.82 4.31 -8.04
C LYS A 51 -3.83 5.78 -8.49
N LEU A 52 -2.64 6.37 -8.62
CA LEU A 52 -2.50 7.73 -9.13
C LEU A 52 -2.87 7.81 -10.62
N ALA A 53 -2.39 6.87 -11.43
CA ALA A 53 -2.70 6.80 -12.86
C ALA A 53 -4.21 6.62 -13.12
N ASP A 54 -4.88 5.83 -12.28
CA ASP A 54 -6.34 5.63 -12.33
C ASP A 54 -7.14 6.80 -11.75
N GLY A 55 -6.49 7.82 -11.16
CA GLY A 55 -7.18 8.93 -10.49
C GLY A 55 -7.91 8.53 -9.19
N LYS A 56 -7.53 7.40 -8.59
CA LYS A 56 -8.17 6.81 -7.40
C LYS A 56 -7.45 7.14 -6.09
N LEU A 57 -6.37 7.91 -6.17
CA LEU A 57 -5.62 8.42 -5.04
C LEU A 57 -6.12 9.83 -4.70
N ILE A 58 -6.61 10.02 -3.47
CA ILE A 58 -7.11 11.32 -2.98
C ILE A 58 -6.22 11.76 -1.82
N VAL A 59 -5.80 13.03 -1.82
CA VAL A 59 -5.05 13.62 -0.71
C VAL A 59 -5.90 14.69 -0.05
N VAL A 60 -6.04 14.61 1.27
CA VAL A 60 -6.78 15.55 2.11
C VAL A 60 -5.80 16.23 3.06
N ASN A 61 -6.01 17.49 3.41
CA ASN A 61 -5.09 18.22 4.30
C ASN A 61 -4.98 17.55 5.69
N ALA A 62 -6.13 17.26 6.31
CA ALA A 62 -6.23 16.57 7.59
C ALA A 62 -7.60 15.94 7.77
N PHE A 63 -7.68 14.84 8.52
CA PHE A 63 -8.95 14.27 8.94
C PHE A 63 -9.37 14.89 10.28
N SER A 64 -10.23 15.90 10.26
CA SER A 64 -10.77 16.51 11.48
C SER A 64 -12.23 16.10 11.68
N VAL A 65 -12.48 15.22 12.65
CA VAL A 65 -13.83 14.74 12.99
C VAL A 65 -14.22 15.31 14.36
N ALA A 66 -15.12 16.29 14.37
CA ALA A 66 -15.56 16.98 15.59
C ALA A 66 -16.35 16.06 16.54
N GLU A 67 -17.25 15.24 15.99
CA GLU A 67 -18.07 14.28 16.73
C GLU A 67 -17.91 12.88 16.14
N PRO A 68 -17.84 11.81 16.96
CA PRO A 68 -17.68 10.43 16.48
C PRO A 68 -19.00 9.87 15.90
N LYS A 69 -19.50 10.47 14.82
CA LYS A 69 -20.75 10.09 14.13
C LYS A 69 -20.44 9.46 12.77
N THR A 70 -20.80 8.19 12.63
CA THR A 70 -20.63 7.39 11.40
C THR A 70 -21.40 7.96 10.21
N GLN A 71 -22.61 8.46 10.44
CA GLN A 71 -23.45 9.06 9.38
C GLN A 71 -22.79 10.30 8.77
N ALA A 72 -22.34 11.24 9.61
CA ALA A 72 -21.64 12.44 9.15
C ALA A 72 -20.35 12.08 8.38
N PHE A 73 -19.67 11.02 8.81
CA PHE A 73 -18.47 10.53 8.13
C PHE A 73 -18.79 9.89 6.76
N ARG A 74 -19.88 9.12 6.65
CA ARG A 74 -20.35 8.58 5.37
C ARG A 74 -20.74 9.69 4.40
N GLU A 75 -21.49 10.70 4.85
CA GLU A 75 -21.84 11.85 4.02
C GLU A 75 -20.59 12.59 3.50
N ALA A 76 -19.53 12.68 4.31
CA ALA A 76 -18.25 13.25 3.88
C ALA A 76 -17.56 12.39 2.81
N LEU A 77 -17.59 11.06 2.95
CA LEU A 77 -17.06 10.13 1.94
C LEU A 77 -17.87 10.18 0.63
N ASP A 78 -19.18 10.33 0.71
CA ASP A 78 -20.07 10.45 -0.46
C ASP A 78 -19.76 11.74 -1.24
N ARG A 79 -19.46 12.85 -0.54
CA ARG A 79 -18.99 14.09 -1.18
C ARG A 79 -17.64 13.93 -1.88
N LEU A 80 -16.78 13.04 -1.37
CA LEU A 80 -15.52 12.63 -2.00
C LEU A 80 -15.73 11.60 -3.13
N LYS A 81 -16.98 11.29 -3.48
CA LYS A 81 -17.41 10.32 -4.51
C LYS A 81 -16.91 8.90 -4.27
N VAL A 82 -16.83 8.48 -3.01
CA VAL A 82 -16.35 7.15 -2.65
C VAL A 82 -17.48 6.14 -2.72
N ASP A 83 -17.68 5.54 -3.90
CA ASP A 83 -18.88 4.72 -4.16
C ASP A 83 -18.78 3.26 -3.69
N LYS A 84 -17.57 2.74 -3.49
CA LYS A 84 -17.32 1.31 -3.19
C LYS A 84 -16.58 1.11 -1.87
N THR A 85 -15.25 1.14 -1.94
CA THR A 85 -14.38 0.80 -0.81
C THR A 85 -13.25 1.81 -0.72
N ALA A 86 -12.88 2.17 0.51
CA ALA A 86 -11.91 3.21 0.80
C ALA A 86 -10.88 2.75 1.81
N LEU A 87 -9.62 2.97 1.47
CA LEU A 87 -8.53 2.95 2.42
C LEU A 87 -8.29 4.37 2.93
N LEU A 88 -8.39 4.56 4.24
CA LEU A 88 -8.02 5.81 4.91
C LEU A 88 -6.63 5.62 5.51
N VAL A 89 -5.70 6.50 5.15
CA VAL A 89 -4.35 6.47 5.69
C VAL A 89 -4.09 7.75 6.46
N GLU A 90 -3.88 7.58 7.77
CA GLU A 90 -3.58 8.68 8.68
C GLU A 90 -2.24 8.44 9.37
N VAL A 91 -1.60 9.51 9.86
CA VAL A 91 -0.42 9.34 10.71
C VAL A 91 -0.83 8.66 12.01
N ALA A 92 -0.02 7.70 12.50
CA ALA A 92 -0.15 7.20 13.87
C ALA A 92 -0.01 8.37 14.85
N ASN A 93 -1.14 8.93 15.26
CA ASN A 93 -1.21 9.96 16.27
C ASN A 93 -2.37 9.60 17.20
N HIS A 94 -2.11 9.58 18.51
CA HIS A 94 -3.11 9.24 19.53
C HIS A 94 -4.31 10.22 19.58
N GLY A 95 -4.24 11.31 18.81
CA GLY A 95 -5.21 12.41 18.83
C GLY A 95 -6.51 12.19 18.06
N ASN A 96 -6.62 11.19 17.17
CA ASN A 96 -7.78 11.10 16.26
C ASN A 96 -8.74 9.95 16.57
N ARG A 97 -9.07 9.76 17.85
CA ARG A 97 -10.02 8.72 18.31
C ARG A 97 -11.39 8.84 17.64
N ASN A 98 -11.83 10.07 17.36
CA ASN A 98 -13.11 10.29 16.69
C ASN A 98 -13.15 9.73 15.26
N LEU A 99 -12.03 9.83 14.53
CA LEU A 99 -11.90 9.26 13.20
C LEU A 99 -12.03 7.74 13.25
N ASP A 100 -11.28 7.09 14.15
CA ASP A 100 -11.31 5.63 14.34
C ASP A 100 -12.72 5.13 14.70
N LEU A 101 -13.37 5.78 15.67
CA LEU A 101 -14.74 5.43 16.07
C LEU A 101 -15.76 5.63 14.94
N SER A 102 -15.55 6.63 14.08
CA SER A 102 -16.45 6.94 12.96
C SER A 102 -16.23 6.02 11.75
N SER A 103 -15.00 5.58 11.49
CA SER A 103 -14.68 4.74 10.34
C SER A 103 -14.92 3.26 10.59
N ARG A 104 -14.66 2.75 11.81
CA ARG A 104 -14.64 1.30 12.10
C ARG A 104 -15.95 0.56 11.85
N ASN A 105 -17.09 1.26 11.88
CA ASN A 105 -18.41 0.67 11.67
C ASN A 105 -18.90 0.77 10.21
N LEU A 106 -18.14 1.42 9.32
CA LEU A 106 -18.50 1.53 7.91
C LEU A 106 -17.94 0.32 7.16
N GLU A 107 -18.83 -0.50 6.61
CA GLU A 107 -18.42 -1.57 5.69
C GLU A 107 -17.70 -0.98 4.47
N GLY A 108 -16.62 -1.64 4.05
CA GLY A 108 -15.80 -1.22 2.91
C GLY A 108 -14.81 -0.10 3.21
N VAL A 109 -14.75 0.43 4.43
CA VAL A 109 -13.79 1.46 4.85
C VAL A 109 -12.83 0.88 5.88
N GLU A 110 -11.52 1.06 5.67
CA GLU A 110 -10.50 0.65 6.63
C GLU A 110 -9.59 1.84 6.93
N LEU A 111 -9.38 2.11 8.22
CA LEU A 111 -8.42 3.11 8.70
C LEU A 111 -7.12 2.42 9.07
N ILE A 112 -6.02 2.86 8.46
CA ILE A 112 -4.68 2.30 8.69
C ILE A 112 -3.70 3.44 8.98
N SER A 113 -2.69 3.14 9.80
CA SER A 113 -1.58 4.06 9.99
C SER A 113 -0.65 4.11 8.77
N SER A 114 -0.04 5.27 8.51
CA SER A 114 1.01 5.43 7.49
C SER A 114 2.17 4.44 7.61
N ASN A 115 2.44 3.90 8.80
CA ASN A 115 3.49 2.91 9.03
C ASN A 115 3.08 1.48 8.61
N GLU A 116 1.78 1.20 8.53
CA GLU A 116 1.20 -0.13 8.34
C GLU A 116 0.68 -0.34 6.91
N VAL A 117 0.90 0.64 6.03
CA VAL A 117 0.42 0.58 4.64
C VAL A 117 1.15 -0.53 3.89
N HIS A 118 0.40 -1.56 3.55
CA HIS A 118 0.84 -2.67 2.71
C HIS A 118 0.32 -2.52 1.27
N PRO A 119 1.06 -2.99 0.24
CA PRO A 119 0.56 -3.04 -1.14
C PRO A 119 -0.80 -3.74 -1.27
N PHE A 120 -1.06 -4.73 -0.40
CA PHE A 120 -2.33 -5.47 -0.38
C PHE A 120 -3.52 -4.56 -0.08
N HIS A 121 -3.42 -3.65 0.89
CA HIS A 121 -4.51 -2.72 1.20
C HIS A 121 -4.80 -1.81 0.00
N LEU A 122 -3.76 -1.26 -0.64
CA LEU A 122 -3.96 -0.44 -1.83
C LEU A 122 -4.68 -1.17 -2.96
N LEU A 123 -4.47 -2.48 -3.11
CA LEU A 123 -5.14 -3.27 -4.14
C LEU A 123 -6.56 -3.69 -3.73
N ARG A 124 -6.79 -3.93 -2.43
CA ARG A 124 -8.09 -4.36 -1.89
C ARG A 124 -9.16 -3.28 -1.98
N TYR A 125 -8.79 -2.03 -1.71
CA TYR A 125 -9.72 -0.90 -1.71
C TYR A 125 -9.72 -0.18 -3.05
N ASP A 126 -10.87 0.30 -3.52
CA ASP A 126 -10.96 1.00 -4.80
C ASP A 126 -10.30 2.37 -4.73
N ARG A 127 -10.57 3.14 -3.67
CA ARG A 127 -9.95 4.45 -3.45
C ARG A 127 -9.01 4.43 -2.25
N ALA A 128 -7.94 5.20 -2.35
CA ALA A 128 -7.01 5.41 -1.25
C ALA A 128 -6.94 6.90 -0.91
N ILE A 129 -7.35 7.25 0.31
CA ILE A 129 -7.40 8.60 0.83
C ILE A 129 -6.29 8.77 1.85
N PHE A 130 -5.34 9.64 1.55
CA PHE A 130 -4.22 9.95 2.43
C PHE A 130 -4.41 11.32 3.03
N SER A 131 -4.03 11.47 4.30
CA SER A 131 -3.73 12.81 4.78
C SER A 131 -2.40 13.30 4.24
N GLN A 132 -2.27 14.62 4.10
CA GLN A 132 -1.01 15.26 3.72
C GLN A 132 0.18 14.81 4.59
N PRO A 133 0.10 14.81 5.94
CA PRO A 133 1.24 14.36 6.74
C PRO A 133 1.50 12.85 6.58
N ALA A 134 0.50 12.04 6.25
CA ALA A 134 0.69 10.61 6.00
C ALA A 134 1.45 10.35 4.70
N ILE A 135 1.11 11.04 3.60
CA ILE A 135 1.79 10.84 2.32
C ILE A 135 3.24 11.36 2.36
N GLU A 136 3.50 12.47 3.05
CA GLU A 136 4.85 13.01 3.24
C GLU A 136 5.75 12.03 4.01
N LYS A 137 5.24 11.46 5.11
CA LYS A 137 5.95 10.43 5.88
C LYS A 137 6.22 9.17 5.05
N LEU A 138 5.23 8.74 4.26
CA LEU A 138 5.39 7.58 3.37
C LEU A 138 6.43 7.85 2.28
N GLN A 139 6.43 9.05 1.70
CA GLN A 139 7.42 9.47 0.71
C GLN A 139 8.84 9.44 1.29
N LEU A 140 9.05 9.91 2.52
CA LEU A 140 10.35 9.86 3.18
C LEU A 140 10.84 8.41 3.34
N SER A 141 9.97 7.51 3.82
CA SER A 141 10.26 6.08 3.96
C SER A 141 10.62 5.42 2.62
N LEU A 142 9.93 5.79 1.54
CA LEU A 142 10.17 5.27 0.21
C LEU A 142 11.42 5.86 -0.46
N LYS A 143 11.82 7.10 -0.18
CA LYS A 143 13.09 7.66 -0.67
C LYS A 143 14.28 6.93 -0.07
N ASN A 144 14.28 6.71 1.24
CA ASN A 144 15.37 6.04 1.95
C ASN A 144 15.62 4.59 1.51
N SER A 145 14.63 3.95 0.89
CA SER A 145 14.71 2.56 0.43
C SER A 145 14.99 2.42 -1.07
N ALA A 146 15.13 3.53 -1.80
CA ALA A 146 15.52 3.50 -3.21
C ALA A 146 16.96 2.99 -3.37
N SER A 147 17.24 2.29 -4.46
CA SER A 147 18.62 1.86 -4.76
C SER A 147 19.50 3.08 -5.07
N ARG A 148 20.79 3.03 -4.71
CA ARG A 148 21.77 4.12 -4.98
C ARG A 148 21.69 4.63 -6.42
N ARG A 149 21.58 3.73 -7.41
CA ARG A 149 21.43 4.05 -8.84
C ARG A 149 20.27 5.00 -9.16
N ASN A 150 19.14 4.88 -8.47
CA ASN A 150 17.97 5.75 -8.70
C ASN A 150 18.07 7.05 -7.90
N HIS A 151 18.80 7.05 -6.78
CA HIS A 151 19.08 8.25 -6.00
C HIS A 151 19.96 9.22 -6.81
N ASP A 152 21.01 8.69 -7.46
CA ASP A 152 21.94 9.46 -8.29
C ASP A 152 21.26 10.05 -9.53
N ALA A 153 20.31 9.31 -10.15
CA ALA A 153 19.53 9.79 -11.28
C ALA A 153 18.60 10.98 -10.90
N ALA A 154 17.89 10.89 -9.78
CA ALA A 154 17.00 11.95 -9.30
C ALA A 154 17.77 13.21 -8.85
N GLU A 155 18.93 13.04 -8.21
CA GLU A 155 19.82 14.15 -7.88
C GLU A 155 20.46 14.80 -9.12
N GLY A 156 20.75 13.99 -10.15
CA GLY A 156 21.25 14.45 -11.45
C GLY A 156 20.25 15.33 -12.18
N GLU A 157 18.98 14.93 -12.24
CA GLU A 157 17.89 15.71 -12.84
C GLU A 157 17.62 17.02 -12.08
N GLY A 158 17.60 16.97 -10.74
CA GLY A 158 17.43 18.17 -9.92
C GLY A 158 18.59 19.17 -10.03
N LYS A 159 19.83 18.70 -10.20
CA LYS A 159 20.99 19.55 -10.50
C LYS A 159 20.94 20.11 -11.92
N ALA A 160 20.50 19.32 -12.90
CA ALA A 160 20.34 19.77 -14.29
C ALA A 160 19.26 20.86 -14.41
N GLN A 161 18.11 20.71 -13.76
CA GLN A 161 17.05 21.72 -13.72
C GLN A 161 17.48 23.00 -13.00
N LYS A 162 18.20 22.90 -11.86
CA LYS A 162 18.78 24.07 -11.19
C LYS A 162 19.86 24.78 -12.02
N LYS A 163 20.63 24.03 -12.82
CA LYS A 163 21.64 24.58 -13.73
C LYS A 163 21.00 25.24 -14.96
N ALA A 164 19.88 24.71 -15.47
CA ALA A 164 19.09 25.30 -16.55
C ALA A 164 18.30 26.54 -16.10
N ALA A 165 17.79 26.57 -14.86
CA ALA A 165 17.11 27.74 -14.28
C ALA A 165 18.06 28.91 -13.94
N ARG A 166 19.38 28.68 -13.92
CA ARG A 166 20.39 29.71 -13.69
C ARG A 166 20.73 30.38 -15.03
N ALA A 167 20.00 31.43 -15.38
CA ALA A 167 20.28 32.23 -16.58
C ALA A 167 21.75 32.68 -16.64
N PRO A 168 22.40 32.68 -17.82
CA PRO A 168 23.77 33.17 -17.94
C PRO A 168 23.82 34.65 -17.57
N ARG A 169 24.62 35.00 -16.56
CA ARG A 169 24.86 36.41 -16.20
C ARG A 169 25.46 37.11 -17.42
N THR A 170 24.73 38.04 -18.02
CA THR A 170 25.26 38.89 -19.08
C THR A 170 26.46 39.64 -18.51
N ARG A 171 27.65 39.44 -19.08
CA ARG A 171 28.81 40.28 -18.82
C ARG A 171 28.46 41.67 -19.34
N GLY A 172 28.11 42.59 -18.45
CA GLY A 172 27.85 43.98 -18.81
C GLY A 172 29.08 44.57 -19.51
N LYS A 173 28.88 45.10 -20.73
CA LYS A 173 29.86 45.95 -21.40
C LYS A 173 30.05 47.21 -20.54
N LYS A 174 31.12 47.26 -19.75
CA LYS A 174 31.68 48.51 -19.24
C LYS A 174 32.94 48.81 -20.03
N ALA A 175 32.91 49.89 -20.81
CA ALA A 175 34.03 50.74 -21.25
C ALA A 175 33.82 51.17 -22.71
N ALA A 176 33.30 52.38 -22.91
CA ALA A 176 33.76 53.36 -23.89
C ALA A 176 32.78 54.54 -23.92
N GLU A 177 32.97 55.51 -23.02
CA GLU A 177 32.57 56.89 -23.26
C GLU A 177 33.63 57.78 -22.57
N VAL A 178 34.62 58.16 -23.37
CA VAL A 178 35.56 59.26 -23.13
C VAL A 178 35.67 59.97 -24.47
N ALA A 179 35.03 61.14 -24.57
CA ALA A 179 35.31 62.32 -25.40
C ALA A 179 34.00 63.10 -25.58
#